data_AF-A0A7S8EIK0-F1
#
_entry.id   AF-A0A7S8EIK0-F1
#
_cell.length_a   1.000
_cell.length_b   1.000
_cell.length_c   1.000
_cell.angle_alpha   90.00
_cell.angle_beta   90.00
_cell.angle_gamma   90.00
#
_symmetry.space_group_name_H-M   'P 1'
#
loop_
_entity.id
_entity.type
_entity.pdbx_description
1 polymer ?
#
loop_
_entity_poly.entity_id
_entity_poly.type
_entity_poly.pdbx_seq_one_letter_code
_entity_poly.pdbx_strand_id
1 'polypeptide(L)'
;MEKTSTMHPEIVRNRTARLDYLQQMLREMRELAEAERCDMLVYLIEMAYLEASDIIRGLRPSRIRRDQRNAAPGVPLKTASKV
;
A
#
# COMPACT_ATOMS: atom_id res chain seq x y z
N MET A 1 -11.31 -34.00 2.91
CA MET A 1 -11.13 -33.43 1.56
C MET A 1 -11.30 -31.92 1.66
N GLU A 2 -10.55 -31.21 0.82
CA GLU A 2 -10.05 -29.84 0.97
C GLU A 2 -11.05 -28.71 1.25
N LYS A 3 -10.50 -27.69 1.93
CA LYS A 3 -11.00 -26.33 2.10
C LYS A 3 -11.42 -25.72 0.77
N THR A 4 -12.59 -25.10 0.73
CA THR A 4 -12.82 -23.89 -0.07
C THR A 4 -13.29 -22.80 0.88
N SER A 5 -12.33 -22.08 1.46
CA SER A 5 -12.57 -20.83 2.17
C SER A 5 -13.00 -19.82 1.11
N THR A 6 -14.31 -19.74 0.88
CA THR A 6 -14.94 -18.75 0.01
C THR A 6 -14.60 -17.36 0.56
N MET A 7 -13.72 -16.64 -0.14
CA MET A 7 -13.51 -15.23 0.10
C MET A 7 -14.87 -14.51 0.10
N HIS A 8 -15.15 -13.76 1.16
CA HIS A 8 -16.42 -13.08 1.37
C HIS A 8 -16.73 -12.13 0.20
N PRO A 9 -17.86 -12.31 -0.53
CA PRO A 9 -18.23 -11.47 -1.68
C PRO A 9 -18.43 -9.98 -1.33
N GLU A 10 -18.51 -9.64 -0.04
CA GLU A 10 -18.61 -8.27 0.47
C GLU A 10 -17.28 -7.50 0.45
N ILE A 11 -16.14 -8.21 0.54
CA ILE A 11 -14.81 -7.58 0.45
C ILE A 11 -14.68 -6.86 -0.91
N VAL A 12 -15.32 -7.33 -1.96
CA VAL A 12 -15.16 -6.75 -3.31
C VAL A 12 -15.74 -5.32 -3.42
N ARG A 13 -16.77 -4.95 -2.64
CA ARG A 13 -17.50 -3.68 -2.83
C ARG A 13 -17.13 -2.59 -1.83
N ASN A 14 -16.73 -2.94 -0.60
CA ASN A 14 -16.41 -1.96 0.44
C ASN A 14 -14.89 -1.69 0.49
N ARG A 15 -14.48 -0.44 0.21
CA ARG A 15 -13.07 -0.04 0.24
C ARG A 15 -12.43 -0.20 1.61
N THR A 16 -13.14 0.12 2.68
CA THR A 16 -12.63 -0.02 4.05
C THR A 16 -12.45 -1.51 4.37
N ALA A 17 -13.44 -2.35 4.07
CA ALA A 17 -13.33 -3.80 4.26
C ALA A 17 -12.15 -4.43 3.48
N ARG A 18 -11.82 -3.92 2.29
CA ARG A 18 -10.60 -4.35 1.56
C ARG A 18 -9.32 -3.98 2.28
N LEU A 19 -9.26 -2.77 2.85
CA LEU A 19 -8.07 -2.32 3.57
C LEU A 19 -7.92 -3.07 4.90
N ASP A 20 -9.02 -3.35 5.59
CA ASP A 20 -9.03 -4.18 6.80
C ASP A 20 -8.56 -5.61 6.49
N TYR A 21 -9.04 -6.17 5.37
CA TYR A 21 -8.59 -7.47 4.88
C TYR A 21 -7.08 -7.47 4.53
N LEU A 22 -6.59 -6.43 3.85
CA LEU A 22 -5.16 -6.28 3.57
C LEU A 22 -4.33 -6.19 4.85
N GLN A 23 -4.79 -5.46 5.87
CA GLN A 23 -4.12 -5.42 7.17
C GLN A 23 -4.04 -6.79 7.82
N GLN A 24 -5.10 -7.60 7.74
CA GLN A 24 -5.07 -8.97 8.24
C GLN A 24 -4.02 -9.81 7.50
N MET A 25 -4.03 -9.80 6.16
CA MET A 25 -3.04 -10.54 5.36
C MET A 25 -1.60 -10.11 5.68
N LEU A 26 -1.36 -8.82 5.85
CA LEU A 26 -0.03 -8.27 6.19
C LEU A 26 0.46 -8.78 7.56
N ARG A 27 -0.44 -8.92 8.55
CA ARG A 27 -0.08 -9.52 9.85
C ARG A 27 0.32 -10.98 9.71
N GLU A 28 -0.47 -11.78 9.00
CA GLU A 28 -0.17 -13.19 8.75
C GLU A 28 1.16 -13.38 8.01
N MET A 29 1.44 -12.56 6.98
CA MET A 29 2.71 -12.62 6.25
C MET A 29 3.90 -12.18 7.10
N ARG A 30 3.72 -11.22 8.03
CA ARG A 30 4.79 -10.80 8.95
C ARG A 30 5.20 -11.96 9.86
N GLU A 31 4.24 -12.68 10.43
CA GLU A 31 4.50 -13.85 11.28
C GLU A 31 5.28 -14.94 10.53
N LEU A 32 4.92 -15.19 9.27
CA LEU A 32 5.66 -16.12 8.41
C LEU A 32 7.09 -15.63 8.12
N ALA A 33 7.27 -14.35 7.79
CA ALA A 33 8.59 -13.78 7.52
C ALA A 33 9.50 -13.75 8.76
N GLU A 34 8.92 -13.51 9.94
CA GLU A 34 9.62 -13.59 11.22
C GLU A 34 10.06 -15.02 11.54
N ALA A 35 9.20 -16.01 11.30
CA ALA A 35 9.55 -17.42 11.49
C ALA A 35 10.74 -17.86 10.62
N GLU A 36 10.82 -17.33 9.40
CA GLU A 36 11.92 -17.58 8.45
C GLU A 36 13.13 -16.64 8.65
N ARG A 37 13.14 -15.79 9.68
CA ARG A 37 14.23 -14.82 9.98
C ARG A 37 14.59 -13.91 8.81
N CYS A 38 13.58 -13.54 8.01
CA CYS A 38 13.77 -12.69 6.85
C CYS A 38 13.58 -11.21 7.22
N ASP A 39 14.56 -10.60 7.88
CA ASP A 39 14.44 -9.26 8.48
C ASP A 39 14.01 -8.17 7.48
N MET A 40 14.57 -8.19 6.26
CA MET A 40 14.18 -7.24 5.22
C MET A 40 12.72 -7.41 4.77
N LEU A 41 12.20 -8.65 4.76
CA LEU A 41 10.80 -8.90 4.42
C LEU A 41 9.89 -8.45 5.55
N VAL A 42 10.25 -8.72 6.82
CA VAL A 42 9.52 -8.22 7.99
C VAL A 42 9.38 -6.71 7.93
N TYR A 43 10.50 -6.01 7.66
CA TYR A 43 10.50 -4.56 7.51
C TYR A 43 9.54 -4.07 6.42
N LEU A 44 9.61 -4.64 5.21
CA LEU A 44 8.75 -4.22 4.10
C LEU A 44 7.27 -4.47 4.37
N ILE A 45 6.95 -5.61 4.99
CA ILE A 45 5.58 -5.97 5.36
C ILE A 45 5.06 -5.02 6.44
N GLU A 46 5.86 -4.70 7.45
CA GLU A 46 5.50 -3.75 8.50
C GLU A 46 5.28 -2.34 7.95
N MET A 47 6.15 -1.88 7.04
CA MET A 47 5.96 -0.59 6.36
C MET A 47 4.66 -0.57 5.54
N ALA A 48 4.32 -1.67 4.86
CA ALA A 48 3.05 -1.79 4.14
C ALA A 48 1.84 -1.80 5.08
N TYR A 49 1.95 -2.42 6.27
CA TYR A 49 0.91 -2.41 7.29
C TYR A 49 0.64 -0.99 7.83
N LEU A 50 1.70 -0.22 8.08
CA LEU A 50 1.58 1.17 8.50
C LEU A 50 0.93 2.04 7.42
N GLU A 51 1.33 1.87 6.15
CA GLU A 51 0.73 2.60 5.03
C GLU A 51 -0.77 2.29 4.89
N ALA A 52 -1.17 1.02 4.99
CA ALA A 52 -2.58 0.64 4.97
C ALA A 52 -3.37 1.29 6.13
N SER A 53 -2.76 1.34 7.33
CA SER A 53 -3.34 1.98 8.51
C SER A 53 -3.52 3.49 8.31
N ASP A 54 -2.53 4.16 7.72
CA ASP A 54 -2.59 5.58 7.40
C ASP A 54 -3.67 5.88 6.35
N ILE A 55 -3.82 5.03 5.33
CA ILE A 55 -4.87 5.16 4.31
C ILE A 55 -6.26 5.00 4.93
N ILE A 56 -6.47 4.02 5.82
CA ILE A 56 -7.75 3.80 6.52
C ILE A 56 -8.12 5.02 7.36
N ARG A 57 -7.14 5.60 8.07
CA ARG A 57 -7.31 6.82 8.88
C ARG A 57 -7.45 8.10 8.05
N GLY A 58 -7.31 8.02 6.73
CA GLY A 58 -7.36 9.19 5.85
C GLY A 58 -6.12 10.10 5.93
N LEU A 59 -5.03 9.62 6.52
CA LEU A 59 -3.78 10.38 6.70
C LEU A 59 -2.94 10.44 5.42
N ARG A 60 -3.12 9.48 4.50
CA ARG A 60 -2.43 9.44 3.21
C ARG A 60 -3.37 9.15 2.05
N PRO A 61 -3.17 9.77 0.88
CA PRO A 61 -3.87 9.39 -0.33
C PRO A 61 -3.39 8.01 -0.80
N SER A 62 -4.32 7.07 -1.02
CA SER A 62 -3.98 5.72 -1.51
C SER A 62 -3.37 5.67 -2.92
N ARG A 63 -3.31 6.80 -3.62
CA ARG A 63 -2.68 6.94 -4.93
C ARG A 63 -1.48 7.84 -4.76
N ILE A 64 -0.29 7.32 -5.00
CA ILE A 64 0.91 8.12 -5.17
C ILE A 64 0.63 9.10 -6.31
N ARG A 65 0.61 10.40 -6.02
CA ARG A 65 0.39 11.43 -7.06
C ARG A 65 1.52 11.30 -8.08
N ARG A 66 1.17 10.79 -9.26
CA ARG A 66 2.12 10.55 -10.38
C ARG A 66 2.75 11.86 -10.87
N ASP A 67 2.11 12.99 -10.58
CA ASP A 67 2.55 14.34 -10.95
C ASP A 67 3.91 14.74 -10.33
N GLN A 68 4.25 14.19 -9.17
CA GLN A 68 5.50 14.53 -8.47
C GLN A 68 6.71 13.71 -8.96
N ARG A 69 6.53 12.73 -9.86
CA ARG A 69 7.64 11.96 -10.43
C ARG A 69 8.36 12.68 -11.57
N ASN A 70 7.73 13.67 -12.19
CA ASN A 70 8.31 14.43 -13.31
C ASN A 70 8.86 15.80 -12.90
N ALA A 71 8.62 16.25 -11.67
CA ALA A 71 9.21 17.48 -11.16
C ALA A 71 10.61 17.19 -10.64
N ALA A 72 11.62 17.38 -11.50
CA ALA A 72 12.98 17.54 -11.04
C ALA A 72 13.00 18.69 -10.01
N PRO A 73 13.52 18.48 -8.78
CA PRO A 73 13.55 19.55 -7.79
C PRO A 73 14.57 20.59 -8.25
N GLY A 74 14.07 21.70 -8.81
CA GLY A 74 14.88 22.91 -8.97
C GLY A 74 15.11 23.45 -10.38
N VAL A 75 14.36 23.05 -11.42
CA VAL A 75 14.41 23.78 -12.69
C VAL A 75 13.16 24.66 -12.84
N PRO A 76 13.27 25.99 -12.70
CA PRO A 76 12.20 26.90 -13.08
C PRO A 76 11.99 26.75 -14.60
N LEU A 77 10.81 26.29 -15.00
CA LEU A 77 10.40 26.30 -16.40
C LEU A 77 10.18 27.76 -16.82
N LYS A 78 11.25 28.43 -17.24
CA LYS A 78 11.13 29.65 -18.04
C LYS A 78 10.50 29.25 -19.36
N THR A 79 9.21 29.56 -19.53
CA THR A 79 8.56 29.58 -20.83
C THR A 79 9.18 30.72 -21.65
N ALA A 80 10.15 30.38 -22.50
CA ALA A 80 10.76 31.31 -23.43
C ALA A 80 10.69 30.76 -24.86
N SER A 81 10.05 31.57 -25.72
CA SER A 81 10.00 31.50 -27.19
C SER A 81 9.17 30.36 -27.80
N LYS A 82 8.34 30.64 -28.80
CA LYS A 82 8.79 31.23 -30.07
C LYS A 82 7.62 31.84 -30.89
N VAL A 83 7.88 33.07 -31.34
CA VAL A 83 7.59 33.72 -32.65
C VAL A 83 6.15 33.65 -33.18
#